data_AF-A0A419I3I4-F1
#
_entry.id   AF-A0A419I3I4-F1
#
_cell.length_a   1.000
_cell.length_b   1.000
_cell.length_c   1.000
_cell.angle_alpha   90.00
_cell.angle_beta   90.00
_cell.angle_gamma   90.00
#
_symmetry.space_group_name_H-M   'P 1'
#
loop_
_entity.id
_entity.type
_entity.pdbx_description
1 polymer ?
#
loop_
_entity_poly.entity_id
_entity_poly.type
_entity_poly.pdbx_seq_one_letter_code
_entity_poly.pdbx_strand_id
1 'polypeptide(L)' 'MTSRWEDTVRDAIISLERVKGDWVSLADLREELDMRGTSRAVQEEHLNRMSQSGKVRFGTGGRITWVGKR' A
#
# COMPACT_ATOMS: atom_id res chain seq x y z
N MET A 1 14.83 1.63 -10.75
CA MET A 1 15.13 1.68 -9.30
C MET A 1 13.81 1.89 -8.59
N THR A 2 13.23 0.85 -7.98
CA THR A 2 12.13 1.02 -7.03
C THR A 2 12.69 1.72 -5.79
N SER A 3 11.93 2.66 -5.23
CA SER A 3 12.37 3.32 -3.99
C SER A 3 12.19 2.34 -2.83
N ARG A 4 13.06 2.43 -1.81
CA ARG A 4 12.97 1.62 -0.58
C ARG A 4 11.57 1.66 0.07
N TRP A 5 10.85 2.76 -0.14
CA TRP A 5 9.47 2.93 0.30
C TRP A 5 8.47 2.13 -0.53
N GLU A 6 8.60 2.09 -1.85
CA GLU A 6 7.71 1.29 -2.70
C GLU A 6 7.80 -0.20 -2.38
N ASP A 7 9.01 -0.71 -2.12
CA ASP A 7 9.22 -2.10 -1.69
C ASP A 7 8.58 -2.34 -0.31
N THR A 8 8.69 -1.37 0.59
CA THR A 8 8.02 -1.42 1.90
C THR A 8 6.49 -1.49 1.78
N VAL A 9 5.89 -0.66 0.92
CA VAL A 9 4.44 -0.67 0.68
C VAL A 9 4.02 -1.98 0.02
N ARG A 10 4.80 -2.47 -0.95
CA ARG A 10 4.56 -3.76 -1.60
C ARG A 10 4.55 -4.90 -0.60
N ASP A 11 5.58 -5.00 0.24
CA ASP A 11 5.71 -6.06 1.23
C ASP A 11 4.59 -6.02 2.26
N ALA A 12 4.19 -4.82 2.72
CA ALA A 12 3.08 -4.64 3.63
C ALA A 12 1.75 -5.10 3.02
N ILE A 13 1.47 -4.69 1.77
CA ILE A 13 0.26 -5.14 1.06
C ILE A 13 0.27 -6.66 0.88
N ILE A 14 1.36 -7.25 0.39
CA ILE A 14 1.47 -8.71 0.19
C ILE A 14 1.30 -9.48 1.50
N SER A 15 1.88 -8.98 2.61
CA SER A 15 1.72 -9.58 3.93
C SER A 15 0.26 -9.56 4.38
N LEU A 16 -0.40 -8.41 4.28
CA LEU A 16 -1.81 -8.26 4.65
C LEU A 16 -2.74 -9.08 3.76
N GLU A 17 -2.44 -9.21 2.46
CA GLU A 17 -3.22 -10.02 1.53
C GLU A 17 -3.24 -11.51 1.92
N ARG A 18 -2.14 -12.04 2.48
CA ARG A 18 -2.09 -13.43 2.96
C ARG A 18 -3.05 -13.71 4.11
N VAL A 19 -3.43 -12.68 4.87
CA VAL A 19 -4.28 -12.80 6.06
C VAL A 19 -5.71 -12.33 5.77
N LYS A 20 -5.88 -11.31 4.93
CA LYS A 20 -7.14 -10.58 4.74
C LYS A 20 -7.75 -10.77 3.34
N GLY A 21 -7.04 -11.43 2.42
CA GLY A 21 -7.45 -11.62 1.03
C GLY A 21 -7.00 -10.49 0.10
N ASP A 22 -7.37 -10.59 -1.18
CA ASP A 22 -6.79 -9.79 -2.28
C ASP A 22 -6.89 -8.26 -2.16
N TRP A 23 -7.83 -7.75 -1.37
CA TRP A 23 -8.04 -6.31 -1.17
C TRP A 23 -7.86 -5.96 0.30
N VAL A 24 -6.82 -5.17 0.57
CA VAL A 24 -6.41 -4.77 1.92
C VAL A 24 -7.08 -3.45 2.30
N SER A 25 -7.43 -3.28 3.57
CA SER A 25 -7.92 -2.00 4.10
C SER A 25 -6.80 -0.97 4.14
N LEU A 26 -7.08 0.28 3.73
CA LEU A 26 -6.14 1.39 3.90
C LEU A 26 -5.84 1.65 5.38
N ALA A 27 -6.74 1.31 6.31
CA ALA A 27 -6.48 1.42 7.74
C ALA A 27 -5.38 0.45 8.17
N ASP A 28 -5.55 -0.85 7.88
CA ASP A 28 -4.57 -1.90 8.19
C ASP A 28 -3.20 -1.61 7.53
N LEU A 29 -3.20 -1.14 6.28
CA LEU A 29 -1.96 -0.75 5.61
C LEU A 29 -1.28 0.43 6.31
N ARG A 30 -2.04 1.43 6.75
CA ARG A 30 -1.49 2.59 7.46
C ARG A 30 -0.92 2.19 8.81
N GLU A 31 -1.56 1.29 9.55
CA GLU A 31 -1.03 0.77 10.81
C GLU A 31 0.33 0.08 10.60
N GLU A 32 0.45 -0.76 9.55
CA GLU A 32 1.72 -1.40 9.18
C GLU A 32 2.81 -0.41 8.76
N LEU A 33 2.44 0.70 8.12
CA LEU A 33 3.37 1.73 7.65
C LEU A 33 3.74 2.76 8.74
N ASP A 34 2.83 3.08 9.66
CA ASP A 34 3.06 3.99 10.79
C ASP A 34 4.15 3.43 11.72
N MET A 35 4.20 2.10 11.91
CA MET A 35 5.29 1.43 12.62
C MET A 35 6.68 1.70 12.02
N ARG A 36 6.74 2.22 10.79
CA ARG A 36 7.99 2.55 10.07
C ARG A 36 8.33 4.04 10.08
N GLY A 37 7.56 4.87 10.80
CA GLY A 37 7.91 6.26 11.13
C GLY A 37 7.51 7.32 10.09
N THR A 38 6.62 7.02 9.16
CA THR A 38 6.18 7.97 8.11
C THR A 38 4.85 8.62 8.49
N SER A 39 4.69 9.92 8.31
CA SER A 39 3.41 10.60 8.60
C SER A 39 2.32 10.23 7.60
N ARG A 40 1.06 10.25 8.06
CA ARG A 40 -0.12 9.92 7.23
C ARG A 40 -0.21 10.74 5.94
N ALA A 41 0.13 12.02 5.98
CA ALA A 41 0.10 12.89 4.80
C ALA A 41 1.13 12.46 3.73
N VAL A 42 2.33 12.09 4.17
CA VAL A 42 3.38 11.59 3.27
C VAL A 42 3.00 10.24 2.69
N GLN A 43 2.41 9.35 3.51
CA GLN A 43 1.90 8.07 3.04
C GLN A 43 0.83 8.25 1.96
N GLU A 44 -0.12 9.16 2.17
CA GLU A 44 -1.20 9.43 1.21
C GLU A 44 -0.67 10.00 -0.11
N GLU A 45 0.25 10.96 -0.05
CA GLU A 45 0.92 11.49 -1.24
C GLU A 45 1.64 10.38 -2.03
N HIS A 46 2.39 9.52 -1.32
CA HIS A 46 3.14 8.44 -1.96
C HIS A 46 2.22 7.37 -2.55
N LEU A 47 1.16 6.97 -1.85
CA LEU A 47 0.17 6.02 -2.37
C LEU A 47 -0.55 6.59 -3.61
N ASN A 48 -0.87 7.89 -3.61
CA ASN A 48 -1.45 8.55 -4.78
C ASN A 48 -0.50 8.53 -5.98
N ARG A 49 0.78 8.83 -5.79
CA ARG A 49 1.80 8.72 -6.86
C ARG A 49 1.93 7.27 -7.36
N MET A 50 1.92 6.29 -6.46
CA MET A 50 1.97 4.88 -6.82
C MET A 50 0.74 4.45 -7.62
N SER A 51 -0.44 4.95 -7.27
CA SER A 51 -1.68 4.71 -8.02
C SER A 51 -1.62 5.32 -9.41
N GLN A 52 -1.11 6.55 -9.55
CA GLN A 52 -0.92 7.20 -10.85
C GLN A 52 0.07 6.43 -11.74
N SER A 53 1.10 5.84 -11.14
CA SER A 53 2.06 4.97 -11.84
C SER A 53 1.53 3.55 -12.12
N GLY A 54 0.30 3.24 -11.69
CA GLY A 54 -0.32 1.92 -11.88
C GLY A 54 0.26 0.79 -11.04
N LYS A 55 1.02 1.10 -9.97
CA LYS A 55 1.61 0.09 -9.05
C LYS A 55 0.62 -0.42 -8.02
N VAL A 56 -0.31 0.45 -7.61
CA VAL A 56 -1.41 0.10 -6.70
C VAL A 56 -2.72 0.53 -7.31
N ARG A 57 -3.81 -0.10 -6.87
CA ARG A 57 -5.17 0.29 -7.24
C ARG A 57 -5.98 0.53 -5.99
N PHE A 58 -6.68 1.65 -5.93
CA PHE A 58 -7.70 1.90 -4.91
C PHE A 58 -9.03 1.27 -5.32
N GLY A 59 -9.66 0.59 -4.36
CA GLY A 59 -10.98 0.01 -4.47
C GLY A 59 -12.02 0.81 -3.68
N THR A 60 -13.26 0.36 -3.73
CA THR A 60 -14.34 0.94 -2.93
C THR A 60 -14.11 0.72 -1.43
N GLY A 61 -14.66 1.61 -0.59
CA GLY A 61 -14.61 1.47 0.86
C GLY A 61 -13.21 1.62 1.48
N GLY A 62 -12.30 2.33 0.81
CA GLY A 62 -10.94 2.54 1.33
C GLY A 62 -10.05 1.31 1.25
N ARG A 63 -10.19 0.53 0.19
CA ARG A 63 -9.37 -0.67 -0.04
C ARG A 63 -8.24 -0.39 -1.04
N ILE A 64 -7.18 -1.17 -0.96
CA ILE A 64 -6.01 -1.08 -1.83
C ILE A 64 -5.47 -2.47 -2.15
N THR A 65 -4.90 -2.63 -3.35
CA THR A 65 -4.16 -3.84 -3.75
C THR A 65 -2.97 -3.47 -4.61
N TRP A 66 -1.97 -4.35 -4.65
CA TRP A 66 -0.83 -4.25 -5.55
C TRP A 66 -1.21 -4.71 -6.96
N VAL A 67 -0.84 -3.92 -7.97
CA VAL A 67 -1.09 -4.24 -9.38
C VAL A 67 0.09 -5.02 -9.94
N GLY A 68 -0.19 -6.08 -10.69
CA GLY A 68 0.84 -6.92 -11.29
C GLY A 68 1.40 -7.96 -10.32
N LYS A 69 0.52 -8.58 -9.51
CA LYS A 69 0.83 -9.82 -8.77
C LYS A 69 1.30 -10.87 -9.79
N ARG A 70 2.60 -11.15 -9.82
CA ARG A 70 3.22 -12.19 -10.62
C ARG A 70 4.01 -13.10 -9.69
#